data_AF-A0A124DYN1-F1
#
_entry.id   AF-A0A124DYN1-F1
#
_cell.length_a   1.000
_cell.length_b   1.000
_cell.length_c   1.000
_cell.angle_alpha   90.00
_cell.angle_beta   90.00
_cell.angle_gamma   90.00
#
_symmetry.space_group_name_H-M   'P 1'
#
loop_
_entity.id
_entity.type
_entity.pdbx_description
1 polymer ?
#
loop_
_entity_poly.entity_id
_entity_poly.type
_entity_poly.pdbx_seq_one_letter_code
_entity_poly.pdbx_strand_id
1 'polypeptide(L)'
;MVLKKWKKVTASLMLSIVTLGSGMTFVGAPQASAAANAVPAYEVKFLAKPELVLNTDGTPRSEVIQTLGLSSTPRNINVEYFDTNALGLDQQGWNVRFRKKDDKNNYELTYKKRYPVINGDINAALTLANQEGFDKSDDNYEAEIDWGYGKQTLSFSNTKKVDTKATGVQLPSEQEALNMLLDKLPGKLKNWTSSNWGKQQLTQSRAYGPITFQRYEGTWNGQELTLEVWPIRNAAGTGIENIVEVSFKTDDAVAVSGLRTQLLQLLENNNWLIPADGLKTQTILERY
;
A
#
# COMPACT_ATOMS: atom_id res chain seq x y z
N MET A 1 -8.06 -39.50 -20.80
CA MET A 1 -7.60 -40.23 -19.61
C MET A 1 -6.33 -41.01 -19.95
N VAL A 2 -5.15 -40.43 -19.69
CA VAL A 2 -3.87 -41.16 -19.60
C VAL A 2 -3.03 -40.41 -18.56
N LEU A 3 -2.88 -41.00 -17.39
CA LEU A 3 -1.98 -40.56 -16.32
C LEU A 3 -0.52 -40.67 -16.81
N LYS A 4 0.30 -39.65 -16.56
CA LYS A 4 1.76 -39.80 -16.56
C LYS A 4 2.34 -39.57 -15.17
N LYS A 5 3.15 -40.55 -14.80
CA LYS A 5 3.61 -40.93 -13.47
C LYS A 5 4.72 -40.03 -12.95
N TRP A 6 4.71 -39.79 -11.64
CA TRP A 6 5.88 -39.42 -10.85
C TRP A 6 6.92 -40.55 -10.79
N LYS A 7 8.20 -40.19 -10.87
CA LYS A 7 9.37 -40.92 -10.31
C LYS A 7 10.31 -39.85 -9.75
N LYS A 8 10.37 -39.67 -8.43
CA LYS A 8 11.34 -40.25 -7.48
C LYS A 8 12.82 -40.10 -7.88
N VAL A 9 13.44 -39.08 -7.27
CA VAL A 9 14.70 -39.07 -6.50
C VAL A 9 15.75 -40.12 -6.88
N THR A 10 16.93 -39.63 -7.26
CA THR A 10 18.19 -40.37 -7.17
C THR A 10 19.15 -39.57 -6.31
N ALA A 11 19.56 -40.18 -5.20
CA ALA A 11 20.62 -39.70 -4.32
C ALA A 11 21.96 -40.32 -4.73
N SER A 12 23.04 -39.63 -4.33
CA SER A 12 24.42 -40.11 -4.13
C SER A 12 25.45 -39.57 -5.12
N LEU A 13 26.20 -38.57 -4.65
CA LEU A 13 27.64 -38.50 -4.88
C LEU A 13 28.31 -38.54 -3.49
N MET A 14 28.79 -39.72 -3.09
CA MET A 14 29.73 -39.82 -1.98
C MET A 14 31.10 -39.40 -2.52
N LEU A 15 31.63 -38.29 -2.04
CA LEU A 15 33.03 -37.94 -2.22
C LEU A 15 33.79 -38.38 -0.97
N SER A 16 34.50 -39.48 -1.08
CA SER A 16 35.47 -39.98 -0.10
C SER A 16 36.67 -39.03 -0.05
N ILE A 17 36.81 -38.27 1.03
CA ILE A 17 38.02 -37.47 1.31
C ILE A 17 38.94 -38.29 2.19
N VAL A 18 40.09 -38.67 1.62
CA VAL A 18 41.24 -39.23 2.32
C VAL A 18 41.88 -38.11 3.14
N THR A 19 41.92 -38.27 4.46
CA THR A 19 42.60 -37.36 5.38
C THR A 19 44.09 -37.69 5.44
N LEU A 20 44.92 -36.81 4.88
CA LEU A 20 46.34 -36.68 5.21
C LEU A 20 46.60 -35.24 5.61
N GLY A 21 47.10 -35.07 6.83
CA GLY A 21 47.22 -33.80 7.52
C GLY A 21 48.20 -32.84 6.86
N SER A 22 47.78 -31.58 6.80
CA SER A 22 48.61 -30.39 6.88
C SER A 22 47.69 -29.26 7.32
N GLY A 23 48.01 -28.62 8.45
CA GLY A 23 47.17 -27.63 9.10
C GLY A 23 46.91 -26.43 8.19
N MET A 24 45.69 -26.34 7.66
CA MET A 24 45.12 -25.08 7.20
C MET A 24 43.91 -24.78 8.07
N THR A 25 44.04 -23.76 8.91
CA THR A 25 42.90 -23.15 9.60
C THR A 25 41.96 -22.61 8.53
N PHE A 26 40.89 -23.32 8.25
CA PHE A 26 39.75 -22.78 7.51
C PHE A 26 39.18 -21.64 8.36
N VAL A 27 39.57 -20.41 8.04
CA VAL A 27 38.84 -19.22 8.48
C VAL A 27 37.48 -19.35 7.81
N GLY A 28 36.47 -19.82 8.57
CA GLY A 28 35.11 -19.91 8.08
C GLY A 28 34.73 -18.56 7.49
N ALA A 29 34.27 -18.55 6.23
CA ALA A 29 33.69 -17.36 5.65
C ALA A 29 32.64 -16.83 6.63
N PRO A 30 32.62 -15.52 6.95
CA PRO A 30 31.63 -14.99 7.87
C PRO A 30 30.25 -15.42 7.35
N GLN A 31 29.49 -16.14 8.19
CA GLN A 31 28.08 -16.34 7.91
C GLN A 31 27.48 -14.95 7.82
N ALA A 32 27.14 -14.52 6.60
CA ALA A 32 26.38 -13.31 6.40
C ALA A 32 25.08 -13.50 7.18
N SER A 33 24.96 -12.80 8.32
CA SER A 33 23.71 -12.75 9.05
C SER A 33 22.66 -12.20 8.10
N ALA A 34 21.51 -12.86 8.00
CA ALA A 34 20.36 -12.28 7.30
C ALA A 34 20.12 -10.87 7.90
N ALA A 35 19.88 -9.89 7.03
CA ALA A 35 19.58 -8.54 7.48
C ALA A 35 18.36 -8.57 8.41
N ALA A 36 18.29 -7.67 9.38
CA ALA A 36 17.14 -7.58 10.26
C ALA A 36 15.88 -7.15 9.48
N ASN A 37 14.71 -7.62 9.89
CA ASN A 37 13.44 -7.15 9.33
C ASN A 37 13.21 -5.66 9.61
N ALA A 38 12.52 -4.98 8.70
CA ALA A 38 12.03 -3.63 8.92
C ALA A 38 11.06 -3.56 10.11
N VAL A 39 10.95 -2.38 10.72
CA VAL A 39 10.00 -2.10 11.81
C VAL A 39 8.88 -1.24 11.23
N PRO A 40 7.66 -1.78 11.06
CA PRO A 40 6.59 -1.04 10.42
C PRO A 40 5.85 -0.12 11.39
N ALA A 41 5.38 1.01 10.86
CA ALA A 41 4.26 1.76 11.45
C ALA A 41 2.93 1.03 11.20
N TYR A 42 1.83 1.55 11.73
CA TYR A 42 0.49 1.00 11.51
C TYR A 42 -0.46 2.07 11.01
N GLU A 43 -1.26 1.73 10.00
CA GLU A 43 -2.44 2.49 9.59
C GLU A 43 -3.68 1.60 9.74
N VAL A 44 -4.52 1.91 10.73
CA VAL A 44 -5.80 1.24 10.92
C VAL A 44 -6.84 1.96 10.08
N LYS A 45 -7.63 1.22 9.31
CA LYS A 45 -8.64 1.78 8.40
C LYS A 45 -9.93 0.98 8.38
N PHE A 46 -11.05 1.69 8.38
CA PHE A 46 -12.39 1.09 8.30
C PHE A 46 -13.24 1.83 7.27
N LEU A 47 -14.12 1.08 6.61
CA LEU A 47 -15.12 1.65 5.72
C LEU A 47 -16.33 2.11 6.52
N ALA A 48 -16.88 3.26 6.15
CA ALA A 48 -18.09 3.81 6.74
C ALA A 48 -19.22 3.92 5.70
N LYS A 49 -20.47 3.75 6.16
CA LYS A 49 -21.71 3.81 5.38
C LYS A 49 -21.97 5.23 4.88
N PRO A 50 -21.76 5.53 3.58
CA PRO A 50 -21.85 6.89 3.05
C PRO A 50 -23.21 7.55 3.35
N GLU A 51 -24.31 6.80 3.25
CA GLU A 51 -25.67 7.29 3.48
C GLU A 51 -25.93 7.73 4.93
N LEU A 52 -25.15 7.25 5.88
CA LEU A 52 -25.25 7.61 7.30
C LEU A 52 -24.24 8.65 7.72
N VAL A 53 -23.09 8.75 7.05
CA VAL A 53 -22.00 9.65 7.45
C VAL A 53 -21.88 10.91 6.61
N LEU A 54 -22.51 10.95 5.43
CA LEU A 54 -22.50 12.10 4.53
C LEU A 54 -23.86 12.79 4.48
N ASN A 55 -23.83 14.07 4.16
CA ASN A 55 -24.95 14.86 3.68
C ASN A 55 -25.23 14.53 2.20
N THR A 56 -26.35 15.03 1.68
CA THR A 56 -26.72 14.87 0.26
C THR A 56 -25.73 15.51 -0.71
N ASP A 57 -24.95 16.50 -0.26
CA ASP A 57 -23.91 17.16 -1.05
C ASP A 57 -22.55 16.42 -1.01
N GLY A 58 -22.47 15.29 -0.31
CA GLY A 58 -21.26 14.48 -0.18
C GLY A 58 -20.30 14.91 0.93
N THR A 59 -20.61 15.98 1.68
CA THR A 59 -19.80 16.40 2.83
C THR A 59 -20.13 15.57 4.08
N PRO A 60 -19.20 15.33 5.02
CA PRO A 60 -19.51 14.66 6.27
C PRO A 60 -20.53 15.43 7.10
N ARG A 61 -21.45 14.71 7.75
CA ARG A 61 -22.43 15.30 8.65
C ARG A 61 -21.75 15.95 9.86
N SER A 62 -22.37 16.98 10.42
CA SER A 62 -21.82 17.69 11.60
C SER A 62 -21.61 16.77 12.79
N GLU A 63 -22.51 15.80 13.01
CA GLU A 63 -22.37 14.76 14.04
C GLU A 63 -21.11 13.91 13.84
N VAL A 64 -20.79 13.51 12.60
CA VAL A 64 -19.59 12.75 12.28
C VAL A 64 -18.34 13.59 12.54
N ILE A 65 -18.33 14.85 12.08
CA ILE A 65 -17.23 15.79 12.30
C ILE A 65 -16.95 15.94 13.80
N GLN A 66 -17.99 16.15 14.61
CA GLN A 66 -17.86 16.33 16.07
C GLN A 66 -17.41 15.05 16.77
N THR A 67 -18.02 13.91 16.48
CA THR A 67 -17.68 12.62 17.11
C THR A 67 -16.25 12.18 16.80
N LEU A 68 -15.77 12.42 15.58
CA LEU A 68 -14.43 12.05 15.13
C LEU A 68 -13.38 13.16 15.37
N GLY A 69 -13.78 14.32 15.90
CA GLY A 69 -12.87 15.43 16.16
C GLY A 69 -12.19 15.98 14.89
N LEU A 70 -12.92 16.02 13.78
CA LEU A 70 -12.41 16.45 12.47
C LEU A 70 -12.55 17.96 12.28
N SER A 71 -11.69 18.54 11.45
CA SER A 71 -11.93 19.85 10.83
C SER A 71 -13.08 19.74 9.83
N SER A 72 -13.94 20.77 9.75
CA SER A 72 -14.98 20.86 8.72
C SER A 72 -14.46 21.26 7.34
N THR A 73 -13.20 21.70 7.24
CA THR A 73 -12.56 22.09 5.98
C THR A 73 -11.74 20.93 5.44
N PRO A 74 -12.11 20.35 4.29
CA PRO A 74 -11.33 19.27 3.70
C PRO A 74 -10.09 19.80 2.97
N ARG A 75 -9.10 18.92 2.80
CA ARG A 75 -8.12 19.03 1.72
C ARG A 75 -8.62 18.29 0.49
N ASN A 76 -8.44 18.88 -0.68
CA ASN A 76 -8.71 18.22 -1.95
C ASN A 76 -7.44 17.57 -2.47
N ILE A 77 -7.58 16.34 -2.96
CA ILE A 77 -6.46 15.55 -3.42
C ILE A 77 -6.88 14.84 -4.70
N ASN A 78 -6.18 15.10 -5.79
CA ASN A 78 -6.40 14.40 -7.05
C ASN A 78 -5.34 13.33 -7.25
N VAL A 79 -5.77 12.16 -7.68
CA VAL A 79 -4.94 10.97 -7.78
C VAL A 79 -5.29 10.16 -9.02
N GLU A 80 -4.27 9.55 -9.59
CA GLU A 80 -4.38 8.52 -10.60
C GLU A 80 -3.37 7.40 -10.33
N TYR A 81 -3.68 6.20 -10.79
CA TYR A 81 -2.83 5.03 -10.66
C TYR A 81 -2.36 4.58 -12.04
N PHE A 82 -1.15 4.02 -12.10
CA PHE A 82 -0.58 3.55 -13.36
C PHE A 82 -0.37 2.05 -13.32
N ASP A 83 -1.01 1.36 -14.23
CA ASP A 83 -0.80 -0.06 -14.50
C ASP A 83 -1.08 -0.36 -15.97
N THR A 84 -0.64 -1.51 -16.43
CA THR A 84 -1.01 -2.08 -17.73
C THR A 84 -2.49 -2.46 -17.72
N ASN A 85 -3.10 -2.60 -18.90
CA ASN A 85 -4.48 -3.09 -19.03
C ASN A 85 -4.71 -4.46 -18.37
N ALA A 86 -3.66 -5.27 -18.25
CA ALA A 86 -3.71 -6.59 -17.60
C ALA A 86 -3.42 -6.53 -16.09
N LEU A 87 -3.21 -5.34 -15.52
CA LEU A 87 -2.87 -5.12 -14.12
C LEU A 87 -1.57 -5.84 -13.69
N GLY A 88 -0.57 -5.88 -14.58
CA GLY A 88 0.70 -6.59 -14.36
C GLY A 88 1.52 -6.10 -13.16
N LEU A 89 1.43 -4.81 -12.77
CA LEU A 89 2.07 -4.33 -11.54
C LEU A 89 1.31 -4.81 -10.31
N ASP A 90 0.00 -4.63 -10.29
CA ASP A 90 -0.86 -5.03 -9.18
C ASP A 90 -0.84 -6.55 -8.92
N GLN A 91 -0.79 -7.36 -9.97
CA GLN A 91 -0.60 -8.82 -9.87
C GLN A 91 0.69 -9.23 -9.17
N GLN A 92 1.71 -8.37 -9.17
CA GLN A 92 2.97 -8.55 -8.42
C GLN A 92 2.95 -7.84 -7.07
N GLY A 93 1.80 -7.30 -6.65
CA GLY A 93 1.59 -6.53 -5.44
C GLY A 93 2.20 -5.13 -5.48
N TRP A 94 2.50 -4.60 -6.67
CA TRP A 94 2.99 -3.24 -6.83
C TRP A 94 1.85 -2.28 -7.16
N ASN A 95 1.90 -1.10 -6.54
CA ASN A 95 1.03 0.01 -6.86
C ASN A 95 1.87 1.24 -7.20
N VAL A 96 1.56 1.86 -8.33
CA VAL A 96 2.19 3.12 -8.77
C VAL A 96 1.13 4.20 -8.81
N ARG A 97 1.35 5.26 -8.04
CA ARG A 97 0.37 6.33 -7.84
C ARG A 97 1.00 7.68 -8.12
N PHE A 98 0.27 8.51 -8.87
CA PHE A 98 0.58 9.91 -9.07
C PHE A 98 -0.47 10.77 -8.37
N ARG A 99 -0.06 11.80 -7.62
CA ARG A 99 -0.97 12.59 -6.79
C ARG A 99 -0.60 14.06 -6.74
N LYS A 100 -1.62 14.92 -6.69
CA LYS A 100 -1.49 16.34 -6.35
C LYS A 100 -2.44 16.70 -5.21
N LYS A 101 -1.90 17.32 -4.16
CA LYS A 101 -2.65 17.93 -3.06
C LYS A 101 -2.81 19.42 -3.34
N ASP A 102 -3.96 19.99 -3.01
CA ASP A 102 -4.26 21.41 -3.21
C ASP A 102 -3.31 22.36 -2.47
N ASP A 103 -2.82 21.94 -1.31
CA ASP A 103 -1.97 22.72 -0.42
C ASP A 103 -0.45 22.55 -0.63
N LYS A 104 -0.02 21.75 -1.62
CA LYS A 104 1.40 21.47 -1.90
C LYS A 104 1.86 22.05 -3.23
N ASN A 105 3.15 22.37 -3.33
CA ASN A 105 3.82 22.87 -4.54
C ASN A 105 4.55 21.75 -5.32
N ASN A 106 4.24 20.49 -5.04
CA ASN A 106 4.86 19.33 -5.67
C ASN A 106 3.80 18.29 -6.05
N TYR A 107 4.12 17.46 -7.04
CA TYR A 107 3.49 16.16 -7.25
C TYR A 107 4.11 15.14 -6.30
N GLU A 108 3.34 14.14 -5.89
CA GLU A 108 3.79 12.98 -5.13
C GLU A 108 3.67 11.73 -6.00
N LEU A 109 4.79 11.05 -6.21
CA LEU A 109 4.91 9.82 -6.99
C LEU A 109 5.22 8.69 -6.01
N THR A 110 4.24 7.83 -5.72
CA THR A 110 4.40 6.73 -4.76
C THR A 110 4.51 5.40 -5.49
N TYR A 111 5.54 4.62 -5.15
CA TYR A 111 5.71 3.21 -5.53
C TYR A 111 5.56 2.37 -4.26
N LYS A 112 4.44 1.64 -4.13
CA LYS A 112 4.14 0.84 -2.94
C LYS A 112 4.15 -0.64 -3.30
N LYS A 113 4.96 -1.45 -2.60
CA LYS A 113 4.90 -2.92 -2.63
C LYS A 113 4.03 -3.40 -1.48
N ARG A 114 3.20 -4.41 -1.72
CA ARG A 114 2.32 -5.03 -0.71
C ARG A 114 2.61 -6.52 -0.55
N TYR A 115 2.41 -6.98 0.68
CA TYR A 115 2.50 -8.35 1.13
C TYR A 115 1.29 -8.68 2.00
N PRO A 116 0.46 -9.66 1.63
CA PRO A 116 -0.66 -10.06 2.48
C PRO A 116 -0.11 -10.64 3.79
N VAL A 117 -0.69 -10.23 4.91
CA VAL A 117 -0.41 -10.86 6.21
C VAL A 117 -1.39 -12.01 6.38
N ILE A 118 -0.89 -13.23 6.40
CA ILE A 118 -1.71 -14.44 6.48
C ILE A 118 -1.83 -14.86 7.95
N ASN A 119 -3.05 -15.11 8.41
CA ASN A 119 -3.36 -15.53 9.79
C ASN A 119 -2.81 -14.57 10.89
N GLY A 120 -2.64 -13.29 10.56
CA GLY A 120 -2.07 -12.30 11.47
C GLY A 120 -0.56 -12.40 11.67
N ASP A 121 0.15 -13.25 10.91
CA ASP A 121 1.61 -13.43 11.04
C ASP A 121 2.39 -12.33 10.30
N ILE A 122 2.55 -11.19 10.99
CA ILE A 122 3.32 -10.04 10.49
C ILE A 122 4.79 -10.41 10.28
N ASN A 123 5.35 -11.28 11.13
CA ASN A 123 6.76 -11.67 11.04
C ASN A 123 7.04 -12.47 9.77
N ALA A 124 6.15 -13.39 9.39
CA ALA A 124 6.27 -14.11 8.12
C ALA A 124 6.24 -13.16 6.91
N ALA A 125 5.34 -12.16 6.92
CA ALA A 125 5.28 -11.15 5.86
C ALA A 125 6.56 -10.30 5.79
N LEU A 126 7.08 -9.87 6.95
CA LEU A 126 8.35 -9.14 7.04
C LEU A 126 9.55 -9.98 6.56
N THR A 127 9.59 -11.26 6.93
CA THR A 127 10.65 -12.17 6.49
C THR A 127 10.60 -12.40 4.98
N LEU A 128 9.41 -12.55 4.38
CA LEU A 128 9.27 -12.62 2.93
C LEU A 128 9.75 -11.31 2.27
N ALA A 129 9.31 -10.16 2.79
CA ALA A 129 9.73 -8.87 2.26
C ALA A 129 11.26 -8.69 2.32
N ASN A 130 11.89 -9.09 3.43
CA ASN A 130 13.34 -9.09 3.61
C ASN A 130 14.06 -9.99 2.60
N GLN A 131 13.55 -11.20 2.36
CA GLN A 131 14.09 -12.10 1.33
C GLN A 131 14.00 -11.51 -0.08
N GLU A 132 12.97 -10.69 -0.34
CA GLU A 132 12.80 -9.93 -1.58
C GLU A 132 13.52 -8.56 -1.55
N GLY A 133 14.35 -8.36 -0.52
CA GLY A 133 15.27 -7.25 -0.38
C GLY A 133 14.73 -6.05 0.38
N PHE A 134 13.55 -6.11 1.01
CA PHE A 134 13.00 -5.04 1.87
C PHE A 134 13.35 -5.29 3.34
N ASP A 135 14.57 -4.94 3.72
CA ASP A 135 15.08 -5.15 5.08
C ASP A 135 15.22 -3.84 5.86
N LYS A 136 15.69 -3.91 7.11
CA LYS A 136 15.84 -2.76 8.01
C LYS A 136 16.80 -1.68 7.49
N SER A 137 17.68 -2.01 6.56
CA SER A 137 18.64 -1.06 5.98
C SER A 137 18.04 -0.22 4.84
N ASP A 138 16.84 -0.55 4.34
CA ASP A 138 16.14 0.28 3.37
C ASP A 138 15.56 1.54 4.01
N ASP A 139 16.36 2.60 4.00
CA ASP A 139 15.97 3.93 4.48
C ASP A 139 15.01 4.70 3.53
N ASN A 140 14.80 4.17 2.32
CA ASN A 140 14.01 4.83 1.27
C ASN A 140 12.66 4.17 1.00
N TYR A 141 12.30 3.12 1.76
CA TYR A 141 10.98 2.52 1.77
C TYR A 141 10.39 2.56 3.18
N GLU A 142 9.28 3.27 3.35
CA GLU A 142 8.54 3.32 4.62
C GLU A 142 7.70 2.04 4.76
N ALA A 143 7.97 1.25 5.80
CA ALA A 143 7.22 0.04 6.14
C ALA A 143 5.97 0.38 6.96
N GLU A 144 4.82 -0.17 6.59
CA GLU A 144 3.53 0.11 7.23
C GLU A 144 2.62 -1.13 7.19
N ILE A 145 1.98 -1.46 8.31
CA ILE A 145 0.87 -2.42 8.37
C ILE A 145 -0.43 -1.67 8.15
N ASP A 146 -1.02 -1.88 6.98
CA ASP A 146 -2.40 -1.51 6.69
C ASP A 146 -3.33 -2.53 7.39
N TRP A 147 -4.06 -2.11 8.43
CA TRP A 147 -4.97 -2.98 9.20
C TRP A 147 -6.44 -2.60 8.98
N GLY A 148 -7.12 -3.38 8.14
CA GLY A 148 -8.54 -3.24 7.82
C GLY A 148 -9.48 -3.89 8.84
N TYR A 149 -10.71 -4.17 8.39
CA TYR A 149 -11.74 -4.85 9.18
C TYR A 149 -11.38 -6.31 9.48
N GLY A 150 -10.97 -7.08 8.46
CA GLY A 150 -10.62 -8.49 8.59
C GLY A 150 -9.21 -8.82 8.13
N LYS A 151 -8.54 -7.91 7.43
CA LYS A 151 -7.24 -8.16 6.79
C LYS A 151 -6.15 -7.23 7.29
N GLN A 152 -4.93 -7.76 7.32
CA GLN A 152 -3.70 -7.00 7.47
C GLN A 152 -2.88 -7.11 6.19
N THR A 153 -2.21 -6.03 5.80
CA THR A 153 -1.29 -6.00 4.66
C THR A 153 -0.05 -5.23 5.06
N LEU A 154 1.11 -5.86 4.93
CA LEU A 154 2.38 -5.16 5.05
C LEU A 154 2.65 -4.44 3.74
N SER A 155 3.07 -3.18 3.82
CA SER A 155 3.44 -2.40 2.66
C SER A 155 4.75 -1.66 2.84
N PHE A 156 5.45 -1.44 1.73
CA PHE A 156 6.68 -0.66 1.65
C PHE A 156 6.48 0.44 0.62
N SER A 157 6.57 1.69 1.04
CA SER A 157 6.30 2.86 0.19
C SER A 157 7.56 3.66 -0.10
N ASN A 158 7.86 3.87 -1.37
CA ASN A 158 8.86 4.84 -1.82
C ASN A 158 8.14 6.01 -2.47
N THR A 159 8.10 7.16 -1.80
CA THR A 159 7.47 8.38 -2.34
C THR A 159 8.53 9.35 -2.81
N LYS A 160 8.44 9.78 -4.07
CA LYS A 160 9.24 10.84 -4.67
C LYS A 160 8.40 12.10 -4.81
N LYS A 161 9.06 13.26 -4.76
CA LYS A 161 8.43 14.57 -4.97
C LYS A 161 9.02 15.21 -6.22
N VAL A 162 8.15 15.82 -7.03
CA VAL A 162 8.54 16.60 -8.21
C VAL A 162 7.87 17.96 -8.10
N ASP A 163 8.65 19.03 -8.03
CA ASP A 163 8.12 20.38 -7.90
C ASP A 163 7.29 20.78 -9.13
N THR A 164 6.26 21.58 -8.91
CA THR A 164 5.35 22.05 -9.96
C THR A 164 4.84 23.46 -9.69
N LYS A 165 4.49 24.17 -10.77
CA LYS A 165 3.76 25.45 -10.71
C LYS A 165 2.25 25.27 -10.76
N ALA A 166 1.76 24.04 -10.92
CA ALA A 166 0.34 23.73 -10.95
C ALA A 166 -0.32 24.11 -9.61
N THR A 167 -1.42 24.86 -9.69
CA THR A 167 -2.21 25.28 -8.53
C THR A 167 -3.32 24.26 -8.24
N GLY A 168 -3.81 24.23 -7.00
CA GLY A 168 -4.86 23.29 -6.59
C GLY A 168 -4.46 21.84 -6.84
N VAL A 169 -5.40 21.04 -7.34
CA VAL A 169 -5.23 19.58 -7.56
C VAL A 169 -4.97 19.22 -9.03
N GLN A 170 -4.54 20.17 -9.85
CA GLN A 170 -4.31 19.92 -11.27
C GLN A 170 -3.19 18.90 -11.47
N LEU A 171 -3.47 17.86 -12.26
CA LEU A 171 -2.50 16.87 -12.74
C LEU A 171 -1.97 17.30 -14.12
N PRO A 172 -0.75 16.90 -14.49
CA PRO A 172 -0.26 17.09 -15.86
C PRO A 172 -0.98 16.11 -16.82
N SER A 173 -0.61 16.11 -18.09
CA SER A 173 -1.13 15.07 -19.00
C SER A 173 -0.65 13.67 -18.57
N GLU A 174 -1.41 12.63 -18.92
CA GLU A 174 -1.07 11.23 -18.59
C GLU A 174 0.34 10.86 -19.05
N GLN A 175 0.74 11.28 -20.26
CA GLN A 175 2.07 11.03 -20.80
C GLN A 175 3.17 11.72 -19.99
N GLU A 176 2.94 12.95 -19.52
CA GLU A 176 3.88 13.68 -18.66
C GLU A 176 3.99 13.04 -17.28
N ALA A 177 2.86 12.67 -16.66
CA ALA A 177 2.85 11.93 -15.39
C ALA A 177 3.62 10.61 -15.51
N LEU A 178 3.36 9.84 -16.58
CA LEU A 178 4.07 8.60 -16.86
C LEU A 178 5.58 8.81 -17.06
N ASN A 179 5.98 9.85 -17.78
CA ASN A 179 7.40 10.20 -17.95
C ASN A 179 8.07 10.51 -16.61
N MET A 180 7.41 11.25 -15.72
CA MET A 180 7.93 11.53 -14.38
C MET A 180 8.03 10.26 -13.53
N LEU A 181 7.07 9.33 -13.64
CA LEU A 181 7.13 8.04 -12.95
C LEU A 181 8.29 7.18 -13.48
N LEU A 182 8.54 7.18 -14.79
CA LEU A 182 9.68 6.46 -15.36
C LEU A 182 11.02 7.07 -14.95
N ASP A 183 11.12 8.41 -14.88
CA ASP A 183 12.33 9.12 -14.41
C ASP A 183 12.63 8.82 -12.94
N LYS A 184 11.59 8.75 -12.10
CA LYS A 184 11.70 8.55 -10.66
C LYS A 184 11.54 7.09 -10.21
N LEU A 185 11.61 6.14 -11.14
CA LEU A 185 11.38 4.71 -10.88
C LEU A 185 12.46 4.12 -9.95
N PRO A 186 12.09 3.60 -8.76
CA PRO A 186 13.07 3.04 -7.85
C PRO A 186 13.64 1.71 -8.35
N GLY A 187 14.90 1.43 -7.98
CA GLY A 187 15.65 0.28 -8.47
C GLY A 187 14.99 -1.08 -8.21
N LYS A 188 14.36 -1.27 -7.04
CA LYS A 188 13.67 -2.52 -6.69
C LYS A 188 12.48 -2.79 -7.61
N LEU A 189 11.59 -1.81 -7.85
CA LEU A 189 10.50 -1.96 -8.81
C LEU A 189 11.05 -2.12 -10.24
N LYS A 190 12.01 -1.29 -10.64
CA LYS A 190 12.63 -1.35 -11.98
C LYS A 190 13.07 -2.76 -12.35
N ASN A 191 13.67 -3.49 -11.40
CA ASN A 191 14.26 -4.81 -11.62
C ASN A 191 13.53 -5.95 -10.87
N TRP A 192 12.24 -5.81 -10.59
CA TRP A 192 11.51 -6.67 -9.65
C TRP A 192 11.66 -8.19 -9.92
N THR A 193 11.07 -8.71 -10.99
CA THR A 193 11.17 -10.13 -11.36
C THR A 193 12.34 -10.44 -12.30
N SER A 194 12.79 -9.43 -13.05
CA SER A 194 13.93 -9.47 -13.96
C SER A 194 14.39 -8.05 -14.28
N SER A 195 15.58 -7.93 -14.89
CA SER A 195 16.14 -6.62 -15.26
C SER A 195 15.16 -5.81 -16.11
N ASN A 196 14.89 -4.57 -15.70
CA ASN A 196 13.95 -3.63 -16.33
C ASN A 196 12.48 -4.09 -16.42
N TRP A 197 12.07 -5.16 -15.72
CA TRP A 197 10.68 -5.62 -15.74
C TRP A 197 9.69 -4.50 -15.37
N GLY A 198 9.90 -3.81 -14.24
CA GLY A 198 8.97 -2.78 -13.79
C GLY A 198 8.98 -1.55 -14.69
N LYS A 199 10.12 -1.26 -15.34
CA LYS A 199 10.20 -0.22 -16.38
C LYS A 199 9.35 -0.58 -17.59
N GLN A 200 9.41 -1.84 -18.05
CA GLN A 200 8.62 -2.33 -19.19
C GLN A 200 7.12 -2.30 -18.87
N GLN A 201 6.72 -2.78 -17.69
CA GLN A 201 5.33 -2.69 -17.22
C GLN A 201 4.85 -1.24 -17.23
N LEU A 202 5.59 -0.35 -16.56
CA LEU A 202 5.21 1.05 -16.44
C LEU A 202 5.16 1.77 -17.80
N THR A 203 6.08 1.49 -18.72
CA THR A 203 6.06 2.07 -20.08
C THR A 203 4.81 1.69 -20.87
N GLN A 204 4.20 0.54 -20.57
CA GLN A 204 2.96 0.06 -21.19
C GLN A 204 1.71 0.42 -20.36
N SER A 205 1.89 1.10 -19.23
CA SER A 205 0.79 1.49 -18.36
C SER A 205 -0.02 2.63 -18.95
N ARG A 206 -1.27 2.71 -18.51
CA ARG A 206 -2.15 3.87 -18.65
C ARG A 206 -2.57 4.38 -17.28
N ALA A 207 -3.13 5.57 -17.24
CA ALA A 207 -3.77 6.07 -16.03
C ALA A 207 -5.11 5.36 -15.76
N TYR A 208 -5.37 5.10 -14.47
CA TYR A 208 -6.63 4.69 -13.88
C TYR A 208 -7.07 5.81 -12.93
N GLY A 209 -8.18 6.47 -13.28
CA GLY A 209 -8.58 7.76 -12.73
C GLY A 209 -8.67 8.83 -13.84
N PRO A 210 -8.35 10.10 -13.57
CA PRO A 210 -8.05 10.67 -12.25
C PRO A 210 -9.31 10.78 -11.36
N ILE A 211 -9.10 10.85 -10.05
CA ILE A 211 -10.16 11.02 -9.06
C ILE A 211 -9.74 12.07 -8.03
N THR A 212 -10.57 13.09 -7.87
CA THR A 212 -10.43 14.05 -6.77
C THR A 212 -11.27 13.56 -5.59
N PHE A 213 -10.61 13.34 -4.45
CA PHE A 213 -11.26 12.99 -3.19
C PHE A 213 -11.01 14.07 -2.15
N GLN A 214 -11.84 14.06 -1.12
CA GLN A 214 -11.73 14.97 0.02
C GLN A 214 -11.20 14.24 1.24
N ARG A 215 -10.25 14.86 1.94
CA ARG A 215 -9.73 14.36 3.22
C ARG A 215 -10.02 15.38 4.31
N TYR A 216 -10.71 14.91 5.33
CA TYR A 216 -10.95 15.63 6.58
C TYR A 216 -9.96 15.10 7.61
N GLU A 217 -9.29 16.01 8.32
CA GLU A 217 -8.22 15.69 9.27
C GLU A 217 -8.61 16.14 10.67
N GLY A 218 -8.20 15.39 11.68
CA GLY A 218 -8.47 15.65 13.08
C GLY A 218 -7.56 14.87 14.01
N THR A 219 -7.88 14.88 15.30
CA THR A 219 -7.16 14.11 16.31
C THR A 219 -8.13 13.26 17.12
N TRP A 220 -7.82 11.98 17.27
CA TRP A 220 -8.60 11.03 18.06
C TRP A 220 -7.67 10.17 18.90
N ASN A 221 -7.86 10.16 20.23
CA ASN A 221 -7.00 9.45 21.19
C ASN A 221 -5.50 9.73 21.00
N GLY A 222 -5.16 10.98 20.69
CA GLY A 222 -3.79 11.43 20.45
C GLY A 222 -3.18 10.99 19.11
N GLN A 223 -3.93 10.27 18.26
CA GLN A 223 -3.52 9.90 16.92
C GLN A 223 -4.09 10.87 15.89
N GLU A 224 -3.36 11.12 14.81
CA GLU A 224 -3.92 11.78 13.62
C GLU A 224 -5.01 10.86 13.03
N LEU A 225 -6.23 11.37 12.95
CA LEU A 225 -7.37 10.70 12.37
C LEU A 225 -7.74 11.38 11.06
N THR A 226 -8.05 10.58 10.05
CA THR A 226 -8.59 11.08 8.78
C THR A 226 -9.91 10.42 8.46
N LEU A 227 -10.80 11.18 7.81
CA LEU A 227 -11.95 10.67 7.09
C LEU A 227 -11.80 11.09 5.63
N GLU A 228 -11.79 10.13 4.72
CA GLU A 228 -11.69 10.38 3.30
C GLU A 228 -13.00 10.03 2.58
N VAL A 229 -13.46 10.93 1.71
CA VAL A 229 -14.64 10.73 0.86
C VAL A 229 -14.20 10.61 -0.60
N TRP A 230 -14.41 9.43 -1.18
CA TRP A 230 -13.94 9.07 -2.51
C TRP A 230 -15.10 8.88 -3.49
N PRO A 231 -15.39 9.87 -4.37
CA PRO A 231 -16.37 9.72 -5.42
C PRO A 231 -15.81 8.85 -6.56
N ILE A 232 -16.13 7.55 -6.55
CA ILE A 232 -15.62 6.55 -7.50
C ILE A 232 -16.75 6.09 -8.41
N ARG A 233 -16.48 5.79 -9.69
CA ARG A 233 -17.45 5.15 -10.60
C ARG A 233 -18.12 3.97 -9.90
N ASN A 234 -19.44 3.85 -9.98
CA ASN A 234 -20.14 2.67 -9.46
C ASN A 234 -19.78 1.43 -10.31
N ALA A 235 -20.09 0.24 -9.80
CA ALA A 235 -19.75 -1.02 -10.49
C ALA A 235 -20.39 -1.16 -11.89
N ALA A 236 -21.52 -0.49 -12.14
CA ALA A 236 -22.17 -0.49 -13.45
C ALA A 236 -21.52 0.48 -14.46
N GLY A 237 -20.61 1.36 -14.01
CA GLY A 237 -19.99 2.39 -14.84
C GLY A 237 -20.94 3.51 -15.28
N THR A 238 -22.16 3.56 -14.74
CA THR A 238 -23.22 4.50 -15.15
C THR A 238 -23.34 5.73 -14.26
N GLY A 239 -22.60 5.78 -13.14
CA GLY A 239 -22.65 6.87 -12.19
C GLY A 239 -21.50 6.81 -11.18
N ILE A 240 -21.61 7.61 -10.12
CA ILE A 240 -20.64 7.70 -9.04
C ILE A 240 -21.26 7.17 -7.75
N GLU A 241 -20.47 6.48 -6.94
CA GLU A 241 -20.75 6.17 -5.54
C GLU A 241 -19.61 6.67 -4.65
N ASN A 242 -19.92 7.05 -3.42
CA ASN A 242 -18.90 7.46 -2.45
C ASN A 242 -18.40 6.23 -1.68
N ILE A 243 -17.08 6.08 -1.61
CA ILE A 243 -16.44 5.22 -0.61
C ILE A 243 -15.93 6.12 0.49
N VAL A 244 -16.35 5.86 1.74
CA VAL A 244 -15.88 6.60 2.91
C VAL A 244 -14.96 5.72 3.73
N GLU A 245 -13.74 6.19 4.00
CA GLU A 245 -12.78 5.51 4.86
C GLU A 245 -12.43 6.40 6.06
N VAL A 246 -12.42 5.81 7.26
CA VAL A 246 -11.90 6.43 8.48
C VAL A 246 -10.62 5.71 8.86
N SER A 247 -9.53 6.44 9.06
CA SER A 247 -8.23 5.85 9.42
C SER A 247 -7.47 6.67 10.45
N PHE A 248 -6.62 5.98 11.23
CA PHE A 248 -5.57 6.63 12.02
C PHE A 248 -4.24 5.92 11.83
N LYS A 249 -3.15 6.63 12.10
CA LYS A 249 -1.79 6.08 12.10
C LYS A 249 -1.18 6.06 13.49
N THR A 250 -0.36 5.06 13.77
CA THR A 250 0.43 4.98 14.99
C THR A 250 1.70 4.16 14.79
N ASP A 251 2.78 4.54 15.46
CA ASP A 251 4.02 3.78 15.50
C ASP A 251 4.08 2.84 16.73
N ASP A 252 3.06 2.90 17.60
CA ASP A 252 2.99 2.08 18.81
C ASP A 252 2.37 0.71 18.54
N ALA A 253 3.24 -0.26 18.29
CA ALA A 253 2.87 -1.66 18.06
C ALA A 253 2.14 -2.32 19.26
N VAL A 254 2.29 -1.78 20.48
CA VAL A 254 1.63 -2.32 21.67
C VAL A 254 0.22 -1.75 21.81
N ALA A 255 0.04 -0.45 21.53
CA ALA A 255 -1.25 0.22 21.67
C ALA A 255 -2.22 -0.01 20.49
N VAL A 256 -1.71 -0.28 19.28
CA VAL A 256 -2.50 -0.29 18.05
C VAL A 256 -3.73 -1.20 18.10
N SER A 257 -3.64 -2.39 18.70
CA SER A 257 -4.79 -3.32 18.80
C SER A 257 -5.93 -2.75 19.66
N GLY A 258 -5.58 -2.08 20.76
CA GLY A 258 -6.54 -1.42 21.63
C GLY A 258 -7.20 -0.23 20.93
N LEU A 259 -6.40 0.65 20.31
CA LEU A 259 -6.89 1.79 19.53
C LEU A 259 -7.79 1.34 18.37
N ARG A 260 -7.40 0.28 17.66
CA ARG A 260 -8.22 -0.32 16.60
C ARG A 260 -9.58 -0.76 17.11
N THR A 261 -9.61 -1.47 18.23
CA THR A 261 -10.85 -1.97 18.85
C THR A 261 -11.77 -0.81 19.25
N GLN A 262 -11.21 0.26 19.81
CA GLN A 262 -11.96 1.44 20.20
C GLN A 262 -12.55 2.18 18.99
N LEU A 263 -11.79 2.34 17.89
CA LEU A 263 -12.32 2.96 16.67
C LEU A 263 -13.41 2.09 16.04
N LEU A 264 -13.21 0.77 15.97
CA LEU A 264 -14.22 -0.17 15.48
C LEU A 264 -15.53 -0.02 16.27
N GLN A 265 -15.46 -0.10 17.60
CA GLN A 265 -16.62 0.04 18.48
C GLN A 265 -17.31 1.40 18.35
N LEU A 266 -16.54 2.48 18.18
CA LEU A 266 -17.09 3.81 17.93
C LEU A 266 -17.94 3.82 16.66
N LEU A 267 -17.43 3.26 15.56
CA LEU A 267 -18.15 3.20 14.29
C LEU A 267 -19.36 2.24 14.36
N GLU A 268 -19.25 1.11 15.07
CA GLU A 268 -20.35 0.15 15.28
C GLU A 268 -21.49 0.74 16.12
N ASN A 269 -21.16 1.39 17.24
CA ASN A 269 -22.15 1.99 18.16
C ASN A 269 -22.95 3.12 17.50
N ASN A 270 -22.35 3.82 16.53
CA ASN A 270 -23.04 4.82 15.72
C ASN A 270 -23.71 4.24 14.45
N ASN A 271 -23.65 2.91 14.26
CA ASN A 271 -24.12 2.19 13.07
C ASN A 271 -23.43 2.62 11.75
N TRP A 272 -22.30 3.31 11.83
CA TRP A 272 -21.56 3.83 10.67
C TRP A 272 -20.69 2.78 9.99
N LEU A 273 -20.25 1.73 10.69
CA LEU A 273 -19.31 0.74 10.14
C LEU A 273 -19.89 -0.05 8.96
N ILE A 274 -19.10 -0.22 7.91
CA ILE A 274 -19.24 -1.31 6.93
C ILE A 274 -18.26 -2.43 7.35
N PRO A 275 -18.74 -3.62 7.74
CA PRO A 275 -17.90 -4.72 8.22
C PRO A 275 -17.24 -5.49 7.07
N ALA A 276 -16.42 -4.80 6.28
CA ALA A 276 -15.72 -5.34 5.13
C ALA A 276 -14.36 -4.68 4.93
N ASP A 277 -13.42 -5.43 4.34
CA ASP A 277 -12.20 -4.87 3.78
C ASP A 277 -12.43 -4.40 2.36
N GLY A 278 -11.92 -3.23 2.00
CA GLY A 278 -11.91 -2.74 0.62
C GLY A 278 -10.66 -1.91 0.35
N LEU A 279 -9.85 -2.32 -0.63
CA LEU A 279 -8.73 -1.51 -1.09
C LEU A 279 -9.23 -0.55 -2.16
N LYS A 280 -9.32 0.74 -1.83
CA LYS A 280 -9.70 1.81 -2.79
C LYS A 280 -8.92 1.73 -4.11
N THR A 281 -7.62 1.42 -4.01
CA THR A 281 -6.76 1.17 -5.17
C THR A 281 -7.34 0.11 -6.10
N GLN A 282 -7.69 -1.06 -5.59
CA GLN A 282 -8.24 -2.16 -6.39
C GLN A 282 -9.52 -1.74 -7.08
N THR A 283 -10.42 -1.10 -6.33
CA THR A 283 -11.69 -0.60 -6.86
C THR A 283 -11.49 0.42 -7.99
N ILE A 284 -10.46 1.28 -7.90
CA ILE A 284 -10.15 2.25 -8.96
C ILE A 284 -9.55 1.55 -10.19
N LEU A 285 -8.64 0.60 -9.99
CA LEU A 285 -8.06 -0.20 -11.09
C LEU A 285 -9.13 -1.02 -11.85
N GLU A 286 -10.17 -1.47 -11.16
CA GLU A 286 -11.25 -2.27 -11.79
C GLU A 286 -12.27 -1.42 -12.56
N ARG A 287 -12.45 -0.15 -12.18
CA ARG A 287 -13.59 0.67 -12.64
C ARG A 287 -13.23 1.79 -13.60
N TYR A 288 -11.93 2.02 -13.84
CA TYR A 288 -11.40 3.04 -14.77
C TYR A 288 -10.49 2.41 -15.82
#